data_AF-A0ABD0YHR9-F1
#
_entry.id   AF-A0ABD0YHR9-F1
#
_cell.length_a   1.000
_cell.length_b   1.000
_cell.length_c   1.000
_cell.angle_alpha   90.00
_cell.angle_beta   90.00
_cell.angle_gamma   90.00
#
_symmetry.space_group_name_H-M   'P 1'
#
loop_
_entity.id
_entity.type
_entity.pdbx_description
1 polymer ?
#
loop_
_entity_poly.entity_id
_entity_poly.type
_entity_poly.pdbx_seq_one_letter_code
_entity_poly.pdbx_strand_id
1 'polypeptide(L)'
;MQKNRRGYNHLVYPADYNAERSEFTTEFDDRAENVLAALCERSTALAPFESEGDEGVSVDSELLERLELALVGAYNLRLASRKKAHKIVRDHSLVDRHKSYLLFQRCENAVGRQNVLTLMRFACFTRTGAELDLLLERLRYQQELRLRINTLLNYRWVGLRTMASTSLYTQLQEKRISNRRHLNASYVPLSFDWVGVRTSRRSSAPLPLHNLPGYSLLDDEEKELCSNARIVPETYHNFKNLFVQECRKNNGLKLASARQLVKIDVNKTRKMYDYLLSKGLIWQPT
;
A
#
# COMPACT_ATOMS: atom_id res chain seq x y z
N MET A 1 -41.13 16.13 11.08
CA MET A 1 -40.20 15.41 10.16
C MET A 1 -38.83 16.08 10.17
N GLN A 2 -38.08 15.96 11.27
CA GLN A 2 -36.70 16.45 11.37
C GLN A 2 -35.91 15.45 12.22
N LYS A 3 -35.23 14.50 11.57
CA LYS A 3 -34.19 13.70 12.20
C LYS A 3 -33.03 13.52 11.23
N ASN A 4 -31.84 13.73 11.79
CA ASN A 4 -30.52 13.29 11.33
C ASN A 4 -29.82 14.09 10.22
N ARG A 5 -29.33 15.28 10.59
CA ARG A 5 -28.04 15.80 10.12
C ARG A 5 -26.97 15.64 11.21
N ARG A 6 -26.74 14.41 11.68
CA ARG A 6 -25.62 14.07 12.59
C ARG A 6 -24.85 12.89 11.98
N GLY A 7 -23.56 13.09 11.77
CA GLY A 7 -22.68 12.26 10.93
C GLY A 7 -22.41 13.05 9.67
N TYR A 8 -21.32 13.82 9.56
CA TYR A 8 -19.94 13.34 9.49
C TYR A 8 -18.93 14.37 10.04
N ASN A 9 -19.04 14.78 11.30
CA ASN A 9 -18.06 15.69 11.94
C ASN A 9 -16.94 14.95 12.68
N HIS A 10 -16.59 13.75 12.25
CA HIS A 10 -15.43 13.01 12.76
C HIS A 10 -14.59 12.47 11.60
N LEU A 11 -14.25 13.36 10.68
CA LEU A 11 -13.08 13.17 9.84
C LEU A 11 -11.98 13.98 10.50
N VAL A 12 -11.14 13.24 11.22
CA VAL A 12 -10.01 13.74 11.99
C VAL A 12 -9.05 14.41 11.00
N TYR A 13 -9.25 15.72 10.79
CA TYR A 13 -8.12 16.61 10.57
C TYR A 13 -7.10 16.29 11.68
N PRO A 14 -5.77 16.30 11.43
CA PRO A 14 -4.82 16.39 12.54
C PRO A 14 -5.38 17.52 13.42
N ALA A 15 -5.71 17.22 14.68
CA ALA A 15 -6.83 17.75 15.46
C ALA A 15 -6.90 19.28 15.66
N ASP A 16 -6.00 20.00 14.98
CA ASP A 16 -5.48 21.31 15.25
C ASP A 16 -5.20 22.12 13.96
N TYR A 17 -5.42 21.61 12.74
CA TYR A 17 -5.20 22.42 11.52
C TYR A 17 -6.46 23.17 11.06
N ASN A 18 -6.40 24.50 11.01
CA ASN A 18 -7.44 25.34 10.44
C ASN A 18 -7.19 25.59 8.95
N ALA A 19 -8.01 24.96 8.10
CA ALA A 19 -7.88 25.06 6.64
C ALA A 19 -8.14 26.47 6.10
N GLU A 20 -9.03 27.26 6.73
CA GLU A 20 -9.39 28.60 6.25
C GLU A 20 -8.26 29.61 6.44
N ARG A 21 -7.51 29.47 7.54
CA ARG A 21 -6.38 30.35 7.88
C ARG A 21 -5.02 29.78 7.49
N SER A 22 -4.98 28.50 7.11
CA SER A 22 -3.73 27.75 6.90
C SER A 22 -2.79 27.78 8.11
N GLU A 23 -3.38 27.70 9.31
CA GLU A 23 -2.71 27.80 10.61
C GLU A 23 -2.95 26.55 11.45
N PHE A 24 -2.06 26.27 12.40
CA PHE A 24 -2.27 25.23 13.40
C PHE A 24 -2.73 25.88 14.71
N THR A 25 -3.63 25.25 15.46
CA THR A 25 -4.02 25.69 16.81
C THR A 25 -2.85 25.51 17.79
N THR A 26 -2.03 24.50 17.55
CA THR A 26 -0.77 24.20 18.26
C THR A 26 0.36 24.30 17.25
N GLU A 27 1.13 25.37 17.34
CA GLU A 27 2.21 25.74 16.42
C GLU A 27 3.50 24.96 16.71
N PHE A 28 4.37 24.89 15.70
CA PHE A 28 5.71 24.33 15.91
C PHE A 28 6.50 25.26 16.84
N ASP A 29 6.88 24.74 18.01
CA ASP A 29 7.46 25.50 19.13
C ASP A 29 6.53 26.63 19.62
N ASP A 30 5.38 26.28 20.20
CA ASP A 30 4.42 27.23 20.80
C ASP A 30 5.04 28.19 21.81
N ARG A 31 6.07 27.76 22.51
CA ARG A 31 6.75 28.54 23.57
C ARG A 31 7.82 29.48 23.03
N ALA A 32 7.89 29.69 21.71
CA ALA A 32 8.88 30.59 21.11
C ALA A 32 8.78 32.03 21.66
N GLU A 33 7.57 32.48 21.99
CA GLU A 33 7.31 33.82 22.52
C GLU A 33 7.81 34.02 23.95
N ASN A 34 8.05 32.94 24.71
CA ASN A 34 8.61 33.02 26.06
C ASN A 34 10.02 33.66 26.08
N VAL A 35 10.75 33.60 24.96
CA VAL A 35 12.05 34.27 24.81
C VAL A 35 11.88 35.80 24.86
N LEU A 36 10.75 36.31 24.37
CA LEU A 36 10.43 37.74 24.37
C LEU A 36 9.77 38.18 25.69
N ALA A 37 9.12 37.26 26.43
CA ALA A 37 8.57 37.57 27.75
C ALA A 37 9.67 38.09 28.71
N ALA A 38 10.87 37.51 28.66
CA ALA A 38 12.03 37.96 29.43
C ALA A 38 12.49 39.40 29.08
N LEU A 39 12.25 39.85 27.85
CA LEU A 39 12.51 41.23 27.42
C LEU A 39 11.42 42.19 27.91
N CYS A 40 10.14 41.79 27.82
CA CYS A 40 9.01 42.61 28.24
C CYS A 40 8.96 42.84 29.75
N GLU A 41 9.19 41.81 30.57
CA GLU A 41 9.22 41.95 32.03
C GLU A 41 10.33 42.92 32.46
N ARG A 42 11.45 42.94 31.74
CA ARG A 42 12.57 43.85 32.00
C ARG A 42 12.27 45.29 31.61
N SER A 43 11.69 45.53 30.42
CA SER A 43 11.34 46.89 30.00
C SER A 43 10.30 47.53 30.93
N THR A 44 9.41 46.72 31.52
CA THR A 44 8.46 47.18 32.54
C THR A 44 9.09 47.41 33.92
N ALA A 45 10.17 46.69 34.28
CA ALA A 45 10.86 46.84 35.56
C ALA A 45 11.85 48.02 35.60
N LEU A 46 12.25 48.53 34.43
CA LEU A 46 13.13 49.70 34.27
C LEU A 46 12.35 50.96 33.82
N ALA A 47 11.07 51.08 34.17
CA ALA A 47 10.40 52.37 34.08
C ALA A 47 11.17 53.40 34.97
N PRO A 48 11.47 54.61 34.50
CA PRO A 48 12.59 55.42 35.00
C PRO A 48 12.48 55.78 36.49
N PHE A 49 13.39 55.27 37.32
CA PHE A 49 13.84 55.99 38.51
C PHE A 49 15.07 56.77 38.08
N GLU A 50 14.87 57.99 37.61
CA GLU A 50 15.93 58.95 37.35
C GLU A 50 16.64 59.25 38.66
N SER A 51 17.79 58.62 38.89
CA SER A 51 18.76 59.11 39.86
C SER A 51 19.83 59.83 39.07
N GLU A 52 19.78 61.15 39.11
CA GLU A 52 20.81 62.00 38.53
C GLU A 52 22.18 61.69 39.15
N GLY A 53 23.18 61.53 38.28
CA GLY A 53 24.59 61.54 38.64
C GLY A 53 25.24 60.16 38.76
N ASP A 54 25.74 59.63 37.65
CA ASP A 54 27.16 59.20 37.59
C ASP A 54 27.62 59.05 36.13
N GLU A 55 28.76 59.65 35.79
CA GLU A 55 29.39 59.56 34.47
C GLU A 55 30.10 58.22 34.29
N GLY A 56 29.30 57.18 34.09
CA GLY A 56 29.77 55.88 33.64
C GLY A 56 28.72 55.29 32.73
N VAL A 57 28.76 55.62 31.44
CA VAL A 57 28.03 54.89 30.40
C VAL A 57 28.60 53.46 30.41
N SER A 58 28.00 52.64 31.26
CA SER A 58 28.59 51.39 31.73
C SER A 58 28.57 50.36 30.61
N VAL A 59 29.66 49.61 30.48
CA VAL A 59 29.81 48.44 29.59
C VAL A 59 28.60 47.50 29.67
N ASP A 60 27.89 47.52 30.79
CA ASP A 60 26.66 46.77 31.04
C ASP A 60 25.50 47.19 30.13
N SER A 61 25.37 48.46 29.72
CA SER A 61 24.31 48.92 28.82
C SER A 61 24.49 48.39 27.39
N GLU A 62 25.72 48.42 26.86
CA GLU A 62 26.05 47.84 25.55
C GLU A 62 25.93 46.30 25.58
N LEU A 63 26.36 45.67 26.69
CA LEU A 63 26.21 44.23 26.89
C LEU A 63 24.74 43.81 26.95
N LEU A 64 23.90 44.61 27.61
CA LEU A 64 22.45 44.40 27.67
C LEU A 64 21.81 44.55 26.29
N GLU A 65 22.08 45.63 25.55
CA GLU A 65 21.57 45.82 24.19
C GLU A 65 21.96 44.63 23.29
N ARG A 66 23.21 44.16 23.41
CA ARG A 66 23.69 42.99 22.67
C ARG A 66 22.96 41.69 23.05
N LEU A 67 22.61 41.52 24.33
CA LEU A 67 21.81 40.39 24.81
C LEU A 67 20.37 40.47 24.28
N GLU A 68 19.77 41.66 24.26
CA GLU A 68 18.43 41.88 23.72
C GLU A 68 18.37 41.54 22.22
N LEU A 69 19.34 42.03 21.44
CA LEU A 69 19.48 41.68 20.03
C LEU A 69 19.68 40.16 19.82
N ALA A 70 20.44 39.49 20.70
CA ALA A 70 20.63 38.04 20.64
C ALA A 70 19.33 37.27 20.95
N LEU A 71 18.51 37.72 21.90
CA LEU A 71 17.21 37.13 22.22
C LEU A 71 16.22 37.30 21.05
N VAL A 72 16.18 38.48 20.43
CA VAL A 72 15.38 38.72 19.21
C VAL A 72 15.88 37.85 18.05
N GLY A 73 17.20 37.69 17.91
CA GLY A 73 17.82 36.76 16.95
C GLY A 73 17.37 35.31 17.17
N ALA A 74 17.36 34.85 18.42
CA ALA A 74 16.89 33.52 18.80
C ALA A 74 15.39 33.33 18.48
N TYR A 75 14.55 34.34 18.71
CA TYR A 75 13.14 34.33 18.31
C TYR A 75 12.96 34.22 16.79
N ASN A 76 13.70 35.01 16.01
CA ASN A 76 13.66 34.97 14.54
C ASN A 76 14.09 33.59 14.00
N LEU A 77 15.07 32.94 14.62
CA LEU A 77 15.48 31.57 14.27
C LEU A 77 14.36 30.54 14.52
N ARG A 78 13.64 30.66 15.63
CA ARG A 78 12.48 29.81 15.95
C ARG A 78 11.34 30.04 14.96
N LEU A 79 11.03 31.30 14.65
CA LEU A 79 10.02 31.67 13.66
C LEU A 79 10.37 31.13 12.26
N ALA A 80 11.64 31.21 11.86
CA ALA A 80 12.12 30.62 10.61
C ALA A 80 11.98 29.09 10.61
N SER A 81 12.25 28.43 11.74
CA SER A 81 12.09 26.99 11.91
C SER A 81 10.62 26.56 11.81
N ARG A 82 9.70 27.32 12.43
CA ARG A 82 8.24 27.14 12.31
C ARG A 82 7.77 27.27 10.87
N LYS A 83 8.20 28.32 10.15
CA LYS A 83 7.90 28.49 8.72
C LYS A 83 8.42 27.33 7.88
N LYS A 84 9.62 26.81 8.17
CA LYS A 84 10.16 25.61 7.49
C LYS A 84 9.30 24.38 7.78
N ALA A 85 8.89 24.15 9.02
CA ALA A 85 8.03 23.03 9.38
C ALA A 85 6.67 23.09 8.65
N HIS A 86 6.04 24.27 8.61
CA HIS A 86 4.78 24.47 7.87
C HIS A 86 4.93 24.19 6.40
N LYS A 87 6.04 24.66 5.81
CA LYS A 87 6.38 24.38 4.43
C LYS A 87 6.51 22.88 4.18
N ILE A 88 7.21 22.13 5.03
CA ILE A 88 7.34 20.67 4.90
C ILE A 88 5.96 19.98 4.99
N VAL A 89 5.14 20.34 5.98
CA VAL A 89 3.81 19.74 6.15
C VAL A 89 2.90 19.99 4.94
N ARG A 90 2.97 21.20 4.37
CA ARG A 90 2.22 21.59 3.17
C ARG A 90 2.77 20.91 1.92
N ASP A 91 4.07 21.00 1.68
CA ASP A 91 4.73 20.47 0.48
C ASP A 91 4.50 18.96 0.38
N HIS A 92 4.55 18.22 1.49
CA HIS A 92 4.29 16.77 1.51
C HIS A 92 2.81 16.38 1.70
N SER A 93 1.87 17.33 1.63
CA SER A 93 0.43 17.06 1.80
C SER A 93 0.06 16.28 3.07
N LEU A 94 0.80 16.48 4.16
CA LEU A 94 0.63 15.77 5.44
C LEU A 94 -0.54 16.32 6.29
N VAL A 95 -1.25 17.32 5.76
CA VAL A 95 -2.42 17.95 6.37
C VAL A 95 -3.63 17.01 6.36
N ASP A 96 -3.90 16.31 5.26
CA ASP A 96 -5.07 15.45 5.12
C ASP A 96 -4.67 13.96 5.17
N ARG A 97 -4.69 13.42 6.39
CA ARG A 97 -4.44 11.99 6.63
C ARG A 97 -5.51 11.10 6.02
N HIS A 98 -6.75 11.58 5.93
CA HIS A 98 -7.86 10.80 5.39
C HIS A 98 -7.75 10.67 3.87
N LYS A 99 -7.43 11.74 3.15
CA LYS A 99 -7.12 11.69 1.71
C LYS A 99 -6.00 10.69 1.42
N SER A 100 -4.92 10.74 2.21
CA SER A 100 -3.78 9.82 2.08
C SER A 100 -4.19 8.36 2.29
N TYR A 101 -5.02 8.10 3.30
CA TYR A 101 -5.57 6.76 3.57
C TYR A 101 -6.49 6.25 2.44
N LEU A 102 -7.36 7.09 1.89
CA LEU A 102 -8.24 6.71 0.78
C LEU A 102 -7.45 6.39 -0.50
N LEU A 103 -6.43 7.19 -0.81
CA LEU A 103 -5.54 6.93 -1.94
C LEU A 103 -4.79 5.62 -1.77
N PHE A 104 -4.31 5.35 -0.55
CA PHE A 104 -3.69 4.07 -0.19
C PHE A 104 -4.64 2.90 -0.47
N GLN A 105 -5.84 2.91 0.10
CA GLN A 105 -6.82 1.83 -0.06
C GLN A 105 -7.19 1.58 -1.53
N ARG A 106 -7.30 2.64 -2.34
CA ARG A 106 -7.57 2.52 -3.78
C ARG A 106 -6.42 1.86 -4.53
N CYS A 107 -5.18 2.20 -4.19
CA CYS A 107 -3.99 1.67 -4.85
C CYS A 107 -3.65 0.24 -4.41
N GLU A 108 -4.02 -0.14 -3.17
CA GLU A 108 -3.83 -1.51 -2.67
C GLU A 108 -4.51 -2.54 -3.58
N ASN A 109 -5.72 -2.25 -4.07
CA ASN A 109 -6.46 -3.14 -4.96
C ASN A 109 -5.79 -3.33 -6.33
N ALA A 110 -5.06 -2.31 -6.83
CA ALA A 110 -4.47 -2.33 -8.16
C ALA A 110 -3.04 -2.91 -8.17
N VAL A 111 -2.21 -2.51 -7.19
CA VAL A 111 -0.77 -2.81 -7.18
C VAL A 111 -0.41 -3.87 -6.12
N GLY A 112 -1.30 -4.11 -5.16
CA GLY A 112 -1.07 -5.01 -4.03
C GLY A 112 -0.48 -4.28 -2.83
N ARG A 113 -0.95 -4.63 -1.63
CA ARG A 113 -0.60 -3.98 -0.36
C ARG A 113 0.90 -3.88 -0.08
N GLN A 114 1.67 -4.92 -0.33
CA GLN A 114 3.13 -4.92 -0.05
C GLN A 114 3.90 -3.92 -0.92
N ASN A 115 3.49 -3.80 -2.19
CA ASN A 115 4.11 -2.87 -3.13
C ASN A 115 3.76 -1.42 -2.77
N VAL A 116 2.53 -1.16 -2.31
CA VAL A 116 2.15 0.18 -1.85
C VAL A 116 2.91 0.53 -0.56
N LEU A 117 3.04 -0.38 0.40
CA LEU A 117 3.80 -0.13 1.62
C LEU A 117 5.28 0.17 1.37
N THR A 118 5.91 -0.56 0.46
CA THR A 118 7.30 -0.29 0.05
C THR A 118 7.42 1.06 -0.64
N LEU A 119 6.47 1.40 -1.52
CA LEU A 119 6.44 2.69 -2.21
C LEU A 119 6.24 3.86 -1.24
N MET A 120 5.36 3.70 -0.25
CA MET A 120 5.13 4.71 0.79
C MET A 120 6.35 4.95 1.67
N ARG A 121 7.24 3.98 1.83
CA ARG A 121 8.52 4.20 2.53
C ARG A 121 9.42 5.19 1.79
N PHE A 122 9.24 5.33 0.47
CA PHE A 122 9.96 6.31 -0.35
C PHE A 122 9.18 7.63 -0.55
N ALA A 123 7.99 7.77 0.03
CA ALA A 123 7.19 9.00 -0.04
C ALA A 123 7.96 10.22 0.48
N CYS A 124 8.83 10.03 1.48
CA CYS A 124 9.68 11.08 2.04
C CYS A 124 10.68 11.69 1.03
N PHE A 125 11.00 10.97 -0.05
CA PHE A 125 11.91 11.45 -1.10
C PHE A 125 11.20 12.21 -2.21
N THR A 126 9.86 12.18 -2.26
CA THR A 126 9.11 12.98 -3.24
C THR A 126 9.16 14.45 -2.84
N ARG A 127 9.38 15.32 -3.83
CA ARG A 127 9.58 16.76 -3.59
C ARG A 127 8.26 17.43 -3.19
N THR A 128 7.14 16.87 -3.64
CA THR A 128 5.79 17.35 -3.35
C THR A 128 4.85 16.16 -3.16
N GLY A 129 3.88 16.25 -2.24
CA GLY A 129 2.83 15.25 -2.05
C GLY A 129 1.98 15.03 -3.31
N ALA A 130 1.86 16.04 -4.16
CA ALA A 130 1.18 15.92 -5.46
C ALA A 130 1.90 14.97 -6.44
N GLU A 131 3.23 14.85 -6.37
CA GLU A 131 3.99 13.96 -7.25
C GLU A 131 3.72 12.49 -6.89
N LEU A 132 3.66 12.19 -5.60
CA LEU A 132 3.31 10.86 -5.10
C LEU A 132 1.88 10.49 -5.48
N ASP A 133 0.92 11.40 -5.29
CA ASP A 133 -0.48 11.20 -5.69
C ASP A 133 -0.59 10.88 -7.19
N LEU A 134 0.12 11.65 -8.03
CA LEU A 134 0.15 11.44 -9.47
C LEU A 134 0.77 10.08 -9.84
N LEU A 135 1.86 9.70 -9.17
CA LEU A 135 2.52 8.42 -9.41
C LEU A 135 1.61 7.24 -9.03
N LEU A 136 0.94 7.33 -7.88
CA LEU A 136 -0.04 6.32 -7.44
C LEU A 136 -1.20 6.19 -8.43
N GLU A 137 -1.72 7.32 -8.93
CA GLU A 137 -2.78 7.34 -9.95
C GLU A 137 -2.31 6.71 -11.27
N ARG A 138 -1.08 7.01 -11.70
CA ARG A 138 -0.47 6.41 -12.90
C ARG A 138 -0.30 4.91 -12.77
N LEU A 139 0.15 4.42 -11.61
CA LEU A 139 0.27 2.98 -11.36
C LEU A 139 -1.09 2.29 -11.39
N ARG A 140 -2.13 2.89 -10.79
CA ARG A 140 -3.50 2.38 -10.86
C ARG A 140 -3.97 2.29 -12.31
N TYR A 141 -3.80 3.36 -13.08
CA TYR A 141 -4.19 3.42 -14.49
C TYR A 141 -3.45 2.38 -15.34
N GLN A 142 -2.15 2.18 -15.10
CA GLN A 142 -1.37 1.14 -15.77
C GLN A 142 -1.95 -0.25 -15.53
N GLN A 143 -2.38 -0.55 -14.30
CA GLN A 143 -2.99 -1.84 -13.98
C GLN A 143 -4.36 -2.02 -14.66
N GLU A 144 -5.17 -0.96 -14.69
CA GLU A 144 -6.43 -0.95 -15.44
C GLU A 144 -6.22 -1.23 -16.93
N LEU A 145 -5.22 -0.59 -17.55
CA LEU A 145 -4.83 -0.87 -18.94
C LEU A 145 -4.37 -2.31 -19.14
N ARG A 146 -3.57 -2.87 -18.22
CA ARG A 146 -3.14 -4.28 -18.29
C ARG A 146 -4.33 -5.24 -18.25
N LEU A 147 -5.27 -5.02 -17.34
CA LEU A 147 -6.51 -5.80 -17.27
C LEU A 147 -7.31 -5.65 -18.56
N ARG A 148 -7.44 -4.43 -19.09
CA ARG A 148 -8.16 -4.18 -20.34
C ARG A 148 -7.51 -4.91 -21.51
N ILE A 149 -6.20 -4.82 -21.68
CA ILE A 149 -5.45 -5.53 -22.72
C ILE A 149 -5.70 -7.03 -22.59
N ASN A 150 -5.60 -7.59 -21.39
CA ASN A 150 -5.84 -9.01 -21.16
C ASN A 150 -7.28 -9.41 -21.55
N THR A 151 -8.30 -8.63 -21.15
CA THR A 151 -9.69 -8.89 -21.57
C THR A 151 -9.86 -8.90 -23.08
N LEU A 152 -9.21 -7.98 -23.79
CA LEU A 152 -9.26 -7.91 -25.26
C LEU A 152 -8.54 -9.10 -25.91
N LEU A 153 -7.41 -9.52 -25.36
CA LEU A 153 -6.71 -10.73 -25.81
C LEU A 153 -7.56 -11.98 -25.59
N ASN A 154 -8.30 -12.07 -24.49
CA ASN A 154 -9.23 -13.18 -24.24
C ASN A 154 -10.37 -13.22 -25.25
N TYR A 155 -10.95 -12.06 -25.59
CA TYR A 155 -11.96 -12.01 -26.65
C TYR A 155 -11.41 -12.49 -27.98
N ARG A 156 -10.17 -12.10 -28.34
CA ARG A 156 -9.51 -12.60 -29.54
C ARG A 156 -9.26 -14.10 -29.49
N TRP A 157 -8.85 -14.63 -28.33
CA TRP A 157 -8.61 -16.06 -28.14
C TRP A 157 -9.90 -16.89 -28.31
N VAL A 158 -11.04 -16.36 -27.88
CA VAL A 158 -12.37 -16.95 -28.10
C VAL A 158 -12.82 -16.84 -29.57
N GLY A 159 -12.14 -16.02 -30.38
CA GLY A 159 -12.44 -15.81 -31.80
C GLY A 159 -13.31 -14.57 -32.09
N LEU A 160 -13.58 -13.72 -31.11
CA LEU A 160 -14.31 -12.47 -31.29
C LEU A 160 -13.38 -11.43 -31.94
N ARG A 161 -13.72 -11.01 -33.16
CA ARG A 161 -12.96 -9.99 -33.90
C ARG A 161 -13.57 -8.59 -33.81
N THR A 162 -14.84 -8.48 -33.42
CA THR A 162 -15.59 -7.21 -33.42
C THR A 162 -15.93 -6.77 -32.00
N MET A 163 -15.74 -5.48 -31.67
CA MET A 163 -16.08 -4.95 -30.35
C MET A 163 -17.59 -4.99 -30.05
N ALA A 164 -18.47 -4.82 -31.05
CA ALA A 164 -19.92 -4.89 -30.83
C ALA A 164 -20.36 -6.26 -30.26
N SER A 165 -19.73 -7.34 -30.70
CA SER A 165 -20.04 -8.70 -30.24
C SER A 165 -19.59 -8.99 -28.80
N THR A 166 -18.70 -8.17 -28.21
CA THR A 166 -18.19 -8.44 -26.86
C THR A 166 -19.26 -8.25 -25.80
N SER A 167 -20.17 -7.28 -25.96
CA SER A 167 -21.25 -7.01 -25.00
C SER A 167 -22.23 -8.18 -24.88
N LEU A 168 -22.64 -8.75 -26.02
CA LEU A 168 -23.49 -9.94 -26.02
C LEU A 168 -22.75 -11.15 -25.42
N TYR A 169 -21.47 -11.31 -25.76
CA TYR A 169 -20.64 -12.38 -25.20
C TYR A 169 -20.52 -12.29 -23.68
N THR A 170 -20.26 -11.10 -23.11
CA THR A 170 -20.16 -10.92 -21.66
C THR A 170 -21.46 -11.24 -20.95
N GLN A 171 -22.60 -10.76 -21.47
CA GLN A 171 -23.93 -11.07 -20.89
C GLN A 171 -24.24 -12.57 -20.91
N LEU A 172 -23.98 -13.25 -22.03
CA LEU A 172 -24.19 -14.69 -22.14
C LEU A 172 -23.22 -15.47 -21.23
N GLN A 173 -21.97 -15.01 -21.11
CA GLN A 173 -20.98 -15.63 -20.25
C GLN A 173 -21.36 -15.50 -18.77
N GLU A 174 -21.86 -14.34 -18.34
CA GLU A 174 -22.39 -14.13 -17.00
C GLU A 174 -23.59 -15.04 -16.70
N LYS A 175 -24.54 -15.16 -17.64
CA LYS A 175 -25.67 -16.10 -17.52
C LYS A 175 -25.19 -17.55 -17.39
N ARG A 176 -24.20 -17.98 -18.18
CA ARG A 176 -23.62 -19.33 -18.07
C ARG A 176 -22.96 -19.55 -16.72
N ILE A 177 -22.19 -18.58 -16.22
CA ILE A 177 -21.52 -18.69 -14.92
C ILE A 177 -22.57 -18.72 -13.80
N SER A 178 -23.58 -17.86 -13.85
CA SER A 178 -24.68 -17.83 -12.88
C SER A 178 -25.45 -19.15 -12.89
N ASN A 179 -25.89 -19.63 -14.05
CA ASN A 179 -26.57 -20.92 -14.18
C ASN A 179 -25.69 -22.07 -13.69
N ARG A 180 -24.39 -22.06 -13.97
CA ARG A 180 -23.46 -23.07 -13.45
C ARG A 180 -23.35 -23.00 -11.92
N ARG A 181 -23.35 -21.80 -11.32
CA ARG A 181 -23.38 -21.62 -9.86
C ARG A 181 -24.68 -22.13 -9.27
N HIS A 182 -25.82 -21.80 -9.87
CA HIS A 182 -27.13 -22.30 -9.47
C HIS A 182 -27.21 -23.82 -9.60
N LEU A 183 -26.82 -24.41 -10.73
CA LEU A 183 -26.75 -25.87 -10.90
C LEU A 183 -25.85 -26.53 -9.86
N ASN A 184 -24.66 -25.98 -9.59
CA ASN A 184 -23.76 -26.51 -8.59
C ASN A 184 -24.30 -26.37 -7.16
N ALA A 185 -25.09 -25.33 -6.87
CA ALA A 185 -25.73 -25.11 -5.58
C ALA A 185 -27.01 -25.96 -5.39
N SER A 186 -27.72 -26.24 -6.49
CA SER A 186 -28.92 -27.08 -6.53
C SER A 186 -28.61 -28.58 -6.64
N TYR A 187 -27.35 -28.94 -6.97
CA TYR A 187 -26.90 -30.33 -6.92
C TYR A 187 -26.74 -30.76 -5.45
N VAL A 188 -27.86 -31.18 -4.85
CA VAL A 188 -27.81 -32.14 -3.74
C VAL A 188 -27.21 -33.41 -4.34
N PRO A 189 -26.11 -33.97 -3.79
CA PRO A 189 -25.69 -35.30 -4.21
C PRO A 189 -26.84 -36.22 -3.84
N LEU A 190 -27.65 -36.60 -4.84
CA LEU A 190 -28.48 -37.79 -4.72
C LEU A 190 -27.48 -38.94 -4.61
N SER A 191 -27.17 -39.31 -3.37
CA SER A 191 -26.60 -40.61 -3.03
C SER A 191 -27.63 -41.66 -3.42
N PHE A 192 -27.69 -41.95 -4.72
CA PHE A 192 -28.40 -43.08 -5.26
C PHE A 192 -27.37 -44.21 -5.33
N ASP A 193 -27.31 -44.99 -4.25
CA ASP A 193 -26.48 -46.19 -4.13
C ASP A 193 -27.00 -47.27 -5.10
N TRP A 194 -26.69 -47.12 -6.38
CA TRP A 194 -26.67 -48.26 -7.30
C TRP A 194 -25.24 -48.80 -7.36
N VAL A 195 -25.06 -49.91 -6.65
CA VAL A 195 -24.12 -51.01 -6.90
C VAL A 195 -22.85 -50.60 -7.68
N GLY A 196 -21.76 -50.43 -6.92
CA GLY A 196 -20.44 -50.92 -7.34
C GLY A 196 -19.68 -50.18 -8.45
N VAL A 197 -20.20 -49.11 -9.04
CA VAL A 197 -19.40 -48.29 -9.96
C VAL A 197 -18.69 -47.20 -9.15
N ARG A 198 -17.40 -47.42 -8.89
CA ARG A 198 -16.49 -46.36 -8.44
C ARG A 198 -16.56 -45.21 -9.44
N THR A 199 -17.38 -44.20 -9.15
CA THR A 199 -17.37 -42.97 -9.93
C THR A 199 -16.03 -42.30 -9.68
N SER A 200 -15.08 -42.55 -10.58
CA SER A 200 -13.87 -41.76 -10.66
C SER A 200 -14.33 -40.32 -10.80
N ARG A 201 -14.10 -39.51 -9.75
CA ARG A 201 -14.45 -38.08 -9.76
C ARG A 201 -13.87 -37.50 -11.03
N ARG A 202 -14.74 -37.14 -11.98
CA ARG A 202 -14.33 -36.55 -13.27
C ARG A 202 -13.36 -35.42 -12.98
N SER A 203 -12.19 -35.45 -13.61
CA SER A 203 -11.22 -34.37 -13.54
C SER A 203 -11.92 -33.09 -13.99
N SER A 204 -12.17 -32.18 -13.03
CA SER A 204 -12.83 -30.92 -13.34
C SER A 204 -11.97 -30.13 -14.34
N ALA A 205 -12.62 -29.34 -15.20
CA ALA A 205 -11.95 -28.62 -16.29
C ALA A 205 -10.70 -27.85 -15.82
N PRO A 206 -9.66 -27.76 -16.67
CA PRO A 206 -8.42 -27.05 -16.35
C PRO A 206 -8.71 -25.60 -15.95
N LEU A 207 -7.97 -25.06 -14.98
CA LEU A 207 -8.20 -23.68 -14.55
C LEU A 207 -7.78 -22.72 -15.67
N PRO A 208 -8.64 -21.77 -16.08
CA PRO A 208 -8.23 -20.69 -16.98
C PRO A 208 -7.31 -19.73 -16.21
N LEU A 209 -6.00 -19.88 -16.40
CA LEU A 209 -4.97 -19.12 -15.66
C LEU A 209 -4.67 -17.72 -16.22
N HIS A 210 -5.16 -17.41 -17.41
CA HIS A 210 -4.76 -16.23 -18.20
C HIS A 210 -5.05 -14.86 -17.54
N ASN A 211 -5.97 -14.81 -16.56
CA ASN A 211 -6.35 -13.58 -15.85
C ASN A 211 -5.68 -13.40 -14.48
N LEU A 212 -4.82 -14.33 -14.05
CA LEU A 212 -4.26 -14.31 -12.70
C LEU A 212 -2.90 -13.55 -12.67
N PRO A 213 -2.64 -12.77 -11.60
CA PRO A 213 -1.38 -12.08 -11.45
C PRO A 213 -0.22 -13.09 -11.44
N GLY A 214 0.86 -12.77 -12.16
CA GLY A 214 2.02 -13.63 -12.29
C GLY A 214 2.00 -14.58 -13.49
N TYR A 215 0.88 -14.76 -14.21
CA TYR A 215 0.76 -15.69 -15.36
C TYR A 215 1.79 -15.43 -16.48
N SER A 216 2.13 -14.17 -16.72
CA SER A 216 3.09 -13.78 -17.76
C SER A 216 4.56 -14.09 -17.42
N LEU A 217 4.88 -14.40 -16.16
CA LEU A 217 6.23 -14.75 -15.72
C LEU A 217 6.49 -16.27 -15.73
N LEU A 218 5.48 -17.10 -15.97
CA LEU A 218 5.64 -18.55 -16.06
C LEU A 218 6.11 -18.97 -17.45
N ASP A 219 6.95 -19.99 -17.47
CA ASP A 219 7.31 -20.69 -18.70
C ASP A 219 6.15 -21.55 -19.21
N ASP A 220 6.16 -21.95 -20.48
CA ASP A 220 5.03 -22.68 -21.08
C ASP A 220 4.76 -24.04 -20.39
N GLU A 221 5.82 -24.74 -19.96
CA GLU A 221 5.71 -25.95 -19.14
C GLU A 221 5.14 -25.66 -17.74
N GLU A 222 5.51 -24.54 -17.13
CA GLU A 222 5.02 -24.15 -15.80
C GLU A 222 3.53 -23.73 -15.86
N LYS A 223 3.09 -23.15 -16.98
CA LYS A 223 1.68 -22.84 -17.24
C LYS A 223 0.84 -24.11 -17.31
N GLU A 224 1.33 -25.15 -18.01
CA GLU A 224 0.66 -26.45 -18.05
C GLU A 224 0.58 -27.10 -16.67
N LEU A 225 1.69 -27.07 -15.90
CA LEU A 225 1.72 -27.57 -14.54
C LEU A 225 0.68 -26.86 -13.66
N CYS A 226 0.64 -25.53 -13.69
CA CYS A 226 -0.32 -24.76 -12.89
C CYS A 226 -1.76 -25.00 -13.33
N SER A 227 -2.01 -25.20 -14.63
CA SER A 227 -3.35 -25.43 -15.16
C SER A 227 -3.89 -26.80 -14.74
N ASN A 228 -3.03 -27.82 -14.82
CA ASN A 228 -3.33 -29.20 -14.43
C ASN A 228 -3.39 -29.39 -12.91
N ALA A 229 -2.48 -28.78 -12.16
CA ALA A 229 -2.41 -28.89 -10.70
C ALA A 229 -3.36 -27.93 -9.97
N ARG A 230 -4.01 -27.02 -10.70
CA ARG A 230 -4.90 -25.98 -10.17
C ARG A 230 -4.24 -25.13 -9.10
N ILE A 231 -3.12 -24.53 -9.47
CA ILE A 231 -2.33 -23.67 -8.59
C ILE A 231 -2.30 -22.28 -9.23
N VAL A 232 -2.51 -21.26 -8.39
CA VAL A 232 -2.48 -19.88 -8.85
C VAL A 232 -1.02 -19.52 -9.19
N PRO A 233 -0.76 -18.87 -10.34
CA PRO A 233 0.59 -18.45 -10.76
C PRO A 233 1.44 -17.80 -9.66
N GLU A 234 0.85 -16.87 -8.91
CA GLU A 234 1.50 -16.19 -7.78
C GLU A 234 1.86 -17.15 -6.63
N THR A 235 0.97 -18.09 -6.28
CA THR A 235 1.25 -19.07 -5.23
C THR A 235 2.30 -20.08 -5.66
N TYR A 236 2.33 -20.45 -6.94
CA TYR A 236 3.40 -21.28 -7.51
C TYR A 236 4.77 -20.62 -7.34
N HIS A 237 4.90 -19.35 -7.73
CA HIS A 237 6.16 -18.62 -7.60
C HIS A 237 6.63 -18.52 -6.14
N ASN A 238 5.71 -18.28 -5.20
CA ASN A 238 6.03 -18.27 -3.77
C ASN A 238 6.55 -19.62 -3.29
N PHE A 239 5.93 -20.73 -3.70
CA PHE A 239 6.40 -22.07 -3.33
C PHE A 239 7.72 -22.45 -4.01
N LYS A 240 7.90 -22.09 -5.28
CA LYS A 240 9.18 -22.25 -6.00
C LYS A 240 10.31 -21.55 -5.25
N ASN A 241 10.11 -20.28 -4.86
CA ASN A 241 11.09 -19.52 -4.09
C ASN A 241 11.39 -20.14 -2.72
N LEU A 242 10.36 -20.59 -2.01
CA LEU A 242 10.51 -21.28 -0.71
C LEU A 242 11.33 -22.57 -0.85
N PHE A 243 11.04 -23.41 -1.84
CA PHE A 243 11.78 -24.65 -2.06
C PHE A 243 13.25 -24.38 -2.41
N VAL A 244 13.53 -23.39 -3.26
CA VAL A 244 14.92 -23.01 -3.60
C VAL A 244 15.66 -22.47 -2.38
N GLN A 245 15.01 -21.63 -1.56
CA GLN A 245 15.63 -21.10 -0.34
C GLN A 245 15.95 -22.19 0.68
N GLU A 246 15.02 -23.12 0.94
CA GLU A 246 15.26 -24.23 1.87
C GLU A 246 16.29 -25.22 1.36
N CYS A 247 16.32 -25.49 0.05
CA CYS A 247 17.35 -26.34 -0.56
C CYS A 247 18.75 -25.72 -0.38
N ARG A 248 18.87 -24.39 -0.51
CA ARG A 248 20.13 -23.67 -0.28
C ARG A 248 20.57 -23.67 1.18
N LYS A 249 19.64 -23.61 2.14
CA LYS A 249 19.94 -23.64 3.57
C LYS A 249 20.34 -25.02 4.08
N ASN A 250 19.61 -26.05 3.66
CA ASN A 250 19.73 -27.40 4.20
C ASN A 250 20.56 -28.33 3.29
N ASN A 251 21.23 -27.77 2.28
CA ASN A 251 22.06 -28.49 1.30
C ASN A 251 21.34 -29.66 0.61
N GLY A 252 20.05 -29.46 0.33
CA GLY A 252 19.16 -30.44 -0.27
C GLY A 252 17.78 -30.41 0.37
N LEU A 253 16.77 -30.88 -0.36
CA LEU A 253 15.39 -30.91 0.10
C LEU A 253 14.77 -32.29 -0.13
N LYS A 254 14.27 -32.95 0.92
CA LYS A 254 13.48 -34.18 0.79
C LYS A 254 12.00 -33.84 0.58
N LEU A 255 11.27 -34.69 -0.14
CA LEU A 255 9.83 -34.55 -0.38
C LEU A 255 9.01 -34.42 0.93
N ALA A 256 9.41 -35.13 2.00
CA ALA A 256 8.76 -35.05 3.30
C ALA A 256 8.89 -33.65 3.92
N SER A 257 10.08 -33.05 3.85
CA SER A 257 10.33 -31.67 4.32
C SER A 257 9.59 -30.66 3.45
N ALA A 258 9.57 -30.87 2.13
CA ALA A 258 8.81 -30.02 1.20
C ALA A 258 7.31 -29.98 1.53
N ARG A 259 6.73 -31.11 1.94
CA ARG A 259 5.31 -31.20 2.39
C ARG A 259 5.04 -30.49 3.71
N GLN A 260 6.00 -30.52 4.64
CA GLN A 260 5.86 -29.79 5.91
C GLN A 260 6.01 -28.28 5.70
N LEU A 261 6.89 -27.88 4.77
CA LEU A 261 7.14 -26.48 4.42
C LEU A 261 5.92 -25.84 3.76
N VAL A 262 5.30 -26.55 2.83
CA VAL A 262 4.18 -26.05 2.05
C VAL A 262 2.92 -26.79 2.48
N LYS A 263 2.10 -26.14 3.32
CA LYS A 263 0.81 -26.65 3.83
C LYS A 263 -0.29 -26.70 2.76
N ILE A 264 -0.03 -27.38 1.64
CA ILE A 264 -1.00 -27.62 0.55
C ILE A 264 -1.20 -29.12 0.35
N ASP A 265 -2.09 -29.48 -0.58
CA ASP A 265 -2.36 -30.86 -0.97
C ASP A 265 -1.08 -31.64 -1.35
N VAL A 266 -0.96 -32.86 -0.83
CA VAL A 266 0.20 -33.74 -0.98
C VAL A 266 0.49 -34.07 -2.46
N ASN A 267 -0.54 -34.15 -3.30
CA ASN A 267 -0.38 -34.43 -4.73
C ASN A 267 0.14 -33.20 -5.48
N LYS A 268 -0.28 -32.01 -5.05
CA LYS A 268 0.19 -30.73 -5.61
C LYS A 268 1.66 -30.50 -5.28
N THR A 269 2.06 -30.69 -4.02
CA THR A 269 3.47 -30.59 -3.60
C THR A 269 4.37 -31.56 -4.34
N ARG A 270 3.92 -32.81 -4.56
CA ARG A 270 4.69 -33.80 -5.33
C ARG A 270 4.92 -33.36 -6.77
N LYS A 271 3.87 -32.99 -7.52
CA LYS A 271 4.02 -32.53 -8.92
C LYS A 271 4.95 -31.32 -9.05
N MET A 272 4.87 -30.41 -8.09
CA MET A 272 5.73 -29.23 -7.99
C MET A 272 7.19 -29.60 -7.72
N TYR A 273 7.42 -30.48 -6.76
CA TYR A 273 8.74 -30.97 -6.39
C TYR A 273 9.41 -31.74 -7.53
N ASP A 274 8.67 -32.64 -8.18
CA ASP A 274 9.17 -33.46 -9.29
C ASP A 274 9.58 -32.58 -10.49
N TYR A 275 8.79 -31.54 -10.79
CA TYR A 275 9.13 -30.56 -11.82
C TYR A 275 10.39 -29.74 -11.49
N LEU A 276 10.52 -29.28 -10.24
CA LEU A 276 11.71 -28.53 -9.83
C LEU A 276 12.97 -29.41 -9.79
N LEU A 277 12.81 -30.70 -9.51
CA LEU A 277 13.87 -31.69 -9.56
C LEU A 277 14.32 -31.94 -11.02
N SER A 278 13.38 -32.05 -11.97
CA SER A 278 13.71 -32.26 -13.38
C SER A 278 14.43 -31.05 -14.01
N LYS A 279 14.12 -29.83 -13.57
CA LYS A 279 14.84 -28.60 -13.97
C LYS A 279 16.16 -28.37 -13.22
N GLY A 280 16.52 -29.22 -12.25
CA GLY A 280 17.75 -29.10 -11.47
C GLY A 280 17.81 -27.89 -10.52
N LEU A 281 16.66 -27.29 -10.20
CA LEU A 281 16.58 -26.14 -9.29
C LEU A 281 16.67 -26.55 -7.82
N ILE A 282 16.36 -27.81 -7.53
CA ILE A 282 16.47 -28.44 -6.22
C ILE A 282 17.14 -29.80 -6.40
N TRP A 283 17.84 -30.28 -5.37
CA TRP A 283 18.46 -31.61 -5.34
C TRP A 283 18.12 -32.33 -4.04
N GLN A 284 18.22 -33.66 -4.08
CA GLN A 284 18.06 -34.47 -2.89
C GLN A 284 19.33 -34.34 -2.02
N PRO A 285 19.20 -34.18 -0.69
CA PRO A 285 20.35 -34.15 0.18
C PRO A 285 21.05 -35.51 0.13
N THR A 286 22.37 -35.48 0.00
CA THR A 286 23.25 -36.65 -0.03
C THR A 286 23.19 -37.42 1.29
#